data_AF-A0A2N2SGN3-F1
#
_entry.id   AF-A0A2N2SGN3-F1
#
_cell.length_a   1.000
_cell.length_b   1.000
_cell.length_c   1.000
_cell.angle_alpha   90.00
_cell.angle_beta   90.00
_cell.angle_gamma   90.00
#
_symmetry.space_group_name_H-M   'P 1'
#
loop_
_entity.id
_entity.type
_entity.pdbx_description
1 polymer ?
#
loop_
_entity_poly.entity_id
_entity_poly.type
_entity_poly.pdbx_seq_one_letter_code
_entity_poly.pdbx_strand_id
1 'polypeptide(L)'
;MDNSTLITLISLGVVGLFLLGVPIFLVIALWVTGASLVIDFTLANIGVTLFEGLNFFGLLALPLFILTGDLIAAAGIAARLASFAH
;
A
#
# COMPACT_ATOMS: atom_id res chain seq x y z
N MET A 1 0.13 -32.90 -4.77
CA MET A 1 1.28 -31.99 -4.92
C MET A 1 1.49 -31.31 -3.59
N ASP A 2 2.73 -31.12 -3.18
CA ASP A 2 3.06 -30.36 -1.98
C ASP A 2 2.69 -28.88 -2.16
N ASN A 3 2.34 -28.24 -1.05
CA ASN A 3 1.90 -26.86 -1.01
C ASN A 3 2.95 -25.90 -1.56
N SER A 4 4.23 -26.19 -1.26
CA SER A 4 5.39 -25.44 -1.78
C SER A 4 5.48 -25.48 -3.30
N THR A 5 5.31 -26.65 -3.93
CA THR A 5 5.32 -26.76 -5.40
C THR A 5 4.17 -25.99 -6.02
N LEU A 6 2.95 -26.05 -5.45
CA LEU A 6 1.80 -25.30 -5.96
C LEU A 6 2.01 -23.78 -5.88
N ILE A 7 2.50 -23.28 -4.75
CA ILE A 7 2.81 -21.85 -4.58
C ILE A 7 3.92 -21.41 -5.54
N THR A 8 4.94 -22.26 -5.76
CA THR A 8 6.03 -21.96 -6.70
C THR A 8 5.52 -21.83 -8.13
N LEU A 9 4.64 -22.73 -8.57
CA LEU A 9 4.02 -22.66 -9.89
C LEU A 9 3.16 -21.41 -10.07
N ILE A 10 2.35 -21.07 -9.07
CA ILE A 10 1.55 -19.84 -9.06
C ILE A 10 2.46 -18.61 -9.16
N SER A 11 3.55 -18.59 -8.39
CA SER A 11 4.52 -17.50 -8.38
C SER A 11 5.19 -17.32 -9.74
N LEU A 12 5.60 -18.41 -10.39
CA LEU A 12 6.15 -18.37 -11.75
C LEU A 12 5.12 -17.85 -12.76
N GLY A 13 3.86 -18.26 -12.64
CA GLY A 13 2.76 -17.80 -13.49
C GLY A 13 2.55 -16.28 -13.40
N VAL A 14 2.46 -15.74 -12.18
CA VAL A 14 2.27 -14.28 -11.99
C VAL A 14 3.50 -13.46 -12.37
N VAL A 15 4.71 -13.99 -12.20
CA VAL A 15 5.93 -13.36 -12.72
C VAL A 15 5.87 -13.28 -14.25
N GLY A 16 5.40 -14.34 -14.92
CA GLY A 16 5.15 -14.31 -16.36
C GLY A 16 4.15 -13.22 -16.76
N LEU A 17 3.03 -13.10 -16.05
CA LEU A 17 2.05 -12.02 -16.27
C LEU A 17 2.64 -10.62 -16.07
N PHE A 18 3.48 -10.45 -15.06
CA PHE A 18 4.17 -9.19 -14.82
C PHE A 18 5.11 -8.81 -15.97
N LEU A 19 5.89 -9.78 -16.48
CA LEU A 19 6.78 -9.57 -17.63
C LEU A 19 6.01 -9.25 -18.92
N LEU A 20 4.77 -9.72 -19.06
CA LEU A 20 3.87 -9.39 -20.17
C LEU A 20 3.24 -7.98 -20.05
N GLY A 21 3.55 -7.22 -19.00
CA GLY A 21 3.06 -5.86 -18.80
C GLY A 21 1.70 -5.77 -18.09
N VAL A 22 1.24 -6.85 -17.45
CA VAL A 22 0.02 -6.80 -16.62
C VAL A 22 0.25 -5.85 -15.43
N PRO A 23 -0.70 -4.93 -15.13
CA PRO A 23 -0.60 -4.02 -14.00
C PRO A 23 -0.27 -4.74 -12.69
N ILE A 24 0.67 -4.19 -11.92
CA ILE A 24 1.19 -4.80 -10.69
C ILE A 24 0.09 -5.14 -9.66
N PHE A 25 -0.98 -4.33 -9.59
CA PHE A 25 -2.08 -4.59 -8.67
C PHE A 25 -2.81 -5.91 -8.99
N LEU A 26 -3.00 -6.23 -10.29
CA LEU A 26 -3.63 -7.47 -10.73
C LEU A 26 -2.72 -8.67 -10.48
N VAL A 27 -1.42 -8.50 -10.72
CA VAL A 27 -0.40 -9.53 -10.45
C VAL A 27 -0.44 -9.93 -8.98
N ILE A 28 -0.43 -8.96 -8.07
CA ILE A 28 -0.50 -9.21 -6.62
C ILE A 28 -1.85 -9.81 -6.24
N ALA A 29 -2.97 -9.29 -6.75
CA ALA A 29 -4.30 -9.82 -6.44
C ALA A 29 -4.46 -11.29 -6.84
N LEU A 30 -3.97 -11.66 -8.04
CA LEU A 30 -3.99 -13.04 -8.53
C LEU A 30 -3.07 -13.94 -7.71
N TRP A 31 -1.89 -13.45 -7.32
CA TRP A 31 -0.97 -14.21 -6.49
C TRP A 31 -1.53 -14.46 -5.09
N VAL A 32 -2.03 -13.43 -4.40
CA VAL A 32 -2.60 -13.54 -3.06
C VAL A 32 -3.80 -14.48 -3.07
N THR A 33 -4.71 -14.32 -4.03
CA THR A 33 -5.88 -15.20 -4.17
C THR A 33 -5.45 -16.65 -4.41
N GLY A 34 -4.51 -16.88 -5.34
CA GLY A 34 -4.00 -18.21 -5.65
C GLY A 34 -3.30 -18.87 -4.46
N ALA A 35 -2.44 -18.13 -3.76
CA ALA A 35 -1.76 -18.60 -2.57
C ALA A 35 -2.76 -18.94 -1.46
N SER A 36 -3.72 -18.05 -1.16
CA SER A 36 -4.75 -18.26 -0.14
C SER A 36 -5.59 -19.51 -0.38
N LEU A 37 -5.95 -19.81 -1.63
CA LEU A 37 -6.67 -21.05 -1.97
C LEU A 37 -5.82 -22.30 -1.73
N VAL A 38 -4.51 -22.22 -1.94
CA VAL A 38 -3.59 -23.35 -1.76
C VAL A 38 -3.34 -23.63 -0.27
N ILE A 39 -3.27 -22.60 0.58
CA ILE A 39 -3.07 -22.74 2.03
C ILE A 39 -4.38 -22.83 2.84
N ASP A 40 -5.53 -22.98 2.17
CA ASP A 40 -6.88 -22.97 2.78
C ASP A 40 -7.14 -21.76 3.70
N PHE A 41 -6.60 -20.60 3.33
CA PHE A 41 -6.77 -19.36 4.08
C PHE A 41 -8.00 -18.60 3.59
N THR A 42 -8.75 -18.01 4.53
CA THR A 42 -9.99 -17.30 4.18
C THR A 42 -9.72 -16.10 3.27
N LEU A 43 -10.42 -16.05 2.14
CA LEU A 43 -10.36 -14.92 1.21
C LEU A 43 -10.93 -13.64 1.85
N ALA A 44 -11.72 -13.74 2.92
CA ALA A 44 -12.20 -12.57 3.67
C ALA A 44 -11.04 -11.72 4.23
N ASN A 45 -9.89 -12.35 4.52
CA ASN A 45 -8.73 -11.64 5.04
C ASN A 45 -8.10 -10.69 4.01
N ILE A 46 -8.31 -10.91 2.71
CA ILE A 46 -7.82 -10.00 1.66
C ILE A 46 -8.43 -8.60 1.87
N GLY A 47 -9.73 -8.51 2.15
CA GLY A 47 -10.40 -7.23 2.40
C GLY A 47 -9.90 -6.54 3.67
N VAL A 48 -9.67 -7.31 4.74
CA VAL A 48 -9.13 -6.80 6.00
C VAL A 48 -7.72 -6.23 5.80
N THR A 49 -6.83 -6.98 5.16
CA THR A 49 -5.45 -6.53 4.90
C THR A 49 -5.39 -5.31 3.97
N LEU A 50 -6.27 -5.23 2.96
CA LEU A 50 -6.38 -4.03 2.11
C LEU A 50 -6.83 -2.81 2.91
N PHE A 51 -7.82 -2.96 3.80
CA PHE A 51 -8.29 -1.88 4.66
C PHE A 51 -7.23 -1.43 5.66
N GLU A 52 -6.48 -2.37 6.24
CA GLU A 52 -5.32 -2.05 7.08
C GLU A 52 -4.23 -1.31 6.29
N GLY A 53 -4.00 -1.67 5.02
CA GLY A 53 -3.08 -0.95 4.13
C GLY A 53 -3.49 0.50 3.87
N LEU A 54 -4.80 0.81 3.87
CA LEU A 54 -5.31 2.18 3.78
C LEU A 54 -5.17 2.95 5.10
N ASN A 55 -5.20 2.25 6.23
CA ASN A 55 -4.87 2.80 7.55
C ASN A 55 -3.36 3.01 7.75
N PHE A 56 -2.62 3.25 6.66
CA PHE A 56 -1.21 3.62 6.73
C PHE A 56 -1.07 5.08 7.15
N PHE A 57 -0.45 5.30 8.31
CA PHE A 57 -0.25 6.63 8.88
C PHE A 57 0.42 7.61 7.92
N GLY A 58 1.30 7.15 7.02
CA GLY A 58 1.94 8.03 6.03
C GLY A 58 0.97 8.59 4.97
N LEU A 59 -0.06 7.83 4.58
CA LEU A 59 -1.10 8.30 3.65
C LEU A 59 -1.97 9.38 4.29
N LEU A 60 -2.19 9.32 5.61
CA LEU A 60 -2.88 10.36 6.39
C LEU A 60 -1.95 11.52 6.78
N ALA A 61 -0.67 11.26 7.00
CA ALA A 61 0.30 12.27 7.39
C ALA A 61 0.57 13.29 6.28
N LEU A 62 0.57 12.87 5.01
CA LEU A 62 0.77 13.77 3.86
C LEU A 62 -0.26 14.91 3.80
N PRO A 63 -1.58 14.66 3.77
CA PRO A 63 -2.58 15.72 3.72
C PRO A 63 -2.60 16.56 5.00
N LEU A 64 -2.36 15.94 6.17
CA LEU A 64 -2.29 16.68 7.44
C LEU A 64 -1.05 17.59 7.49
N PHE A 65 0.07 17.19 6.91
CA PHE A 65 1.27 18.01 6.79
C PHE A 65 1.02 19.21 5.87
N ILE A 66 0.38 19.00 4.72
CA ILE A 66 -0.02 20.07 3.80
C ILE A 66 -0.95 21.05 4.50
N LEU A 67 -2.02 20.55 5.14
CA LEU A 67 -2.98 21.38 5.87
C LEU A 67 -2.34 22.20 6.99
N THR A 68 -1.42 21.59 7.74
CA THR A 68 -0.69 22.29 8.81
C THR A 68 0.21 23.38 8.23
N GLY A 69 0.88 23.11 7.11
CA GLY A 69 1.68 24.09 6.38
C GLY A 69 0.86 25.30 5.94
N ASP A 70 -0.33 25.06 5.36
CA ASP A 70 -1.25 26.10 4.94
C ASP A 70 -1.74 26.95 6.12
N LEU A 71 -2.05 26.31 7.27
CA LEU A 71 -2.45 27.01 8.48
C LEU A 71 -1.34 27.90 9.05
N ILE A 72 -0.10 27.40 9.06
CA ILE A 72 1.09 28.15 9.49
C ILE A 72 1.31 29.39 8.60
N ALA A 73 1.15 29.23 7.28
CA ALA A 73 1.25 30.31 6.32
C ALA A 73 0.14 31.34 6.51
N ALA A 74 -1.12 30.90 6.61
CA ALA A 74 -2.28 31.77 6.79
C ALA A 74 -2.25 32.56 8.12
N ALA A 75 -1.78 31.93 9.20
CA ALA A 75 -1.61 32.59 10.50
C ALA A 75 -0.39 33.53 10.56
N GLY A 76 0.44 33.55 9.52
CA GLY A 76 1.67 34.34 9.46
C GLY A 76 2.72 33.91 10.49
N ILE A 77 2.61 32.70 11.04
CA ILE A 77 3.50 32.19 12.09
C ILE A 77 4.94 32.09 11.56
N ALA A 78 5.10 31.60 10.33
CA ALA A 78 6.41 31.49 9.69
C ALA A 78 7.11 32.86 9.58
N ALA A 79 6.38 33.91 9.17
CA ALA A 79 6.93 35.26 9.06
C ALA A 79 7.32 35.84 10.43
N ARG A 80 6.48 35.65 11.46
CA ARG A 80 6.75 36.11 12.83
C ARG A 80 7.98 35.43 13.44
N LEU A 81 8.15 34.13 13.21
CA LEU A 81 9.32 33.38 13.66
C LEU A 81 10.59 33.84 12.92
N ALA A 82 10.52 34.02 11.61
CA ALA A 82 11.65 34.52 10.83
C ALA A 82 12.08 35.92 11.28
N SER A 83 11.14 36.82 11.57
CA SER A 83 11.44 38.15 12.11
C SER A 83 11.98 38.17 13.54
N PHE A 84 11.72 37.12 14.32
CA PHE A 84 12.22 37.00 15.69
C PHE A 84 13.67 36.46 15.73
N ALA A 85 14.01 35.57 14.80
CA ALA A 85 15.33 34.96 14.71
C ALA A 85 16.37 35.85 14.02
N HIS A 86 15.92 36.86 13.28
CA HIS A 86 16.75 37.82 12.56
C HIS A 86 17.00 39.08 13.40
#